data_AF-A0A517V638-F1
#
_entry.id   AF-A0A517V638-F1
#
_cell.length_a   1.000
_cell.length_b   1.000
_cell.length_c   1.000
_cell.angle_alpha   90.00
_cell.angle_beta   90.00
_cell.angle_gamma   90.00
#
_symmetry.space_group_name_H-M   'P 1'
#
loop_
_entity.id
_entity.type
_entity.pdbx_description
1 polymer ?
#
loop_
_entity_poly.entity_id
_entity_poly.type
_entity_poly.pdbx_seq_one_letter_code
_entity_poly.pdbx_strand_id
1 'polypeptide(L)'
;MDKKPHFENLNRIYGNVRRSSSLGSILSFGRVSYSQQVALLRILAIAADKQLPLIDVLETFGKDIRGHWRYQIMRLVDLLRSGVPLAEALEKIPYVIPANAFFLVKAGAESGTLPSALSLAAEVCAEQRNERDYLRPGIGAYLCTVFVIMALVFMFICYWIIPKFKKIFYDFNMELPDLTLSIIHTADLIVTYSLLIIPVLLFLLILYLRLRHTGYLENGWRPRFISGRYYPRLIAPDVLRFLHVTTESGRPLLGAFESLSHTTKNPYLSARFGAILDDIHKGNDCWTSLHDYSLLTPSEVRLLQSAQRAGNLSWALKAIAKGIERRINYRLALIREYLEPAFILSVGCLVGIFVVGLFLPLVTIMDALS
;
A
#
# COMPACT_ATOMS: atom_id res chain seq x y z
N MET A 1 -8.24 -41.45 35.15
CA MET A 1 -8.99 -40.23 35.57
C MET A 1 -7.98 -39.33 36.27
N ASP A 2 -7.72 -38.08 35.94
CA ASP A 2 -8.17 -37.17 34.90
C ASP A 2 -7.12 -36.03 34.89
N LYS A 3 -6.59 -35.64 33.73
CA LYS A 3 -5.64 -34.52 33.59
C LYS A 3 -6.04 -33.70 32.37
N LYS A 4 -7.07 -32.86 32.52
CA LYS A 4 -7.36 -31.75 31.61
C LYS A 4 -7.89 -30.56 32.40
N PRO A 5 -7.07 -29.51 32.62
CA PRO A 5 -7.67 -28.17 32.59
C PRO A 5 -6.78 -27.08 31.94
N HIS A 6 -5.80 -27.41 31.08
CA HIS A 6 -4.93 -26.38 30.46
C HIS A 6 -5.32 -25.93 29.04
N PHE A 7 -6.28 -26.59 28.38
CA PHE A 7 -6.67 -26.25 27.00
C PHE A 7 -7.85 -25.26 26.88
N GLU A 8 -8.57 -24.99 27.97
CA GLU A 8 -9.77 -24.16 27.92
C GLU A 8 -9.47 -22.65 27.84
N ASN A 9 -8.28 -22.23 28.28
CA ASN A 9 -7.88 -20.82 28.27
C ASN A 9 -7.43 -20.29 26.90
N LEU A 10 -7.15 -21.15 25.91
CA LEU A 10 -6.79 -20.69 24.57
C LEU A 10 -8.00 -20.19 23.79
N ASN A 11 -9.20 -20.75 24.05
CA ASN A 11 -10.41 -20.37 23.32
C ASN A 11 -10.91 -18.96 23.64
N ARG A 12 -10.55 -18.41 24.81
CA ARG A 12 -10.88 -17.03 25.20
C ARG A 12 -10.08 -15.97 24.44
N ILE A 13 -8.92 -16.31 23.88
CA ILE A 13 -8.08 -15.37 23.11
C ILE A 13 -8.55 -15.27 21.64
N TYR A 14 -9.27 -16.27 21.13
CA TYR A 14 -9.76 -16.32 19.74
C TYR A 14 -11.22 -15.84 19.56
N GLY A 15 -11.92 -15.52 20.65
CA GLY A 15 -13.33 -15.13 20.62
C GLY A 15 -13.55 -13.64 20.33
N ASN A 16 -13.38 -13.19 19.07
CA ASN A 16 -14.18 -12.11 18.47
C ASN A 16 -13.87 -11.82 16.99
N VAL A 17 -13.74 -12.86 16.15
CA VAL A 17 -13.88 -12.67 14.69
C VAL A 17 -15.37 -12.70 14.37
N ARG A 18 -15.95 -11.50 14.34
CA ARG A 18 -17.34 -11.18 13.98
C ARG A 18 -17.78 -11.98 12.75
N ARG A 19 -18.80 -12.84 12.92
CA ARG A 19 -19.59 -13.44 11.84
C ARG A 19 -20.19 -12.30 10.99
N SER A 20 -19.68 -12.09 9.78
CA SER A 20 -20.31 -11.23 8.78
C SER A 20 -20.88 -12.11 7.67
N SER A 21 -22.21 -12.19 7.70
CA SER A 21 -23.18 -12.47 6.62
C SER A 21 -22.67 -13.01 5.29
N SER A 22 -23.16 -14.21 4.98
CA SER A 22 -23.01 -15.01 3.77
C SER A 22 -23.84 -14.49 2.58
N LEU A 23 -23.38 -13.46 1.86
CA LEU A 23 -24.00 -13.08 0.57
C LEU A 23 -23.05 -12.42 -0.46
N GLY A 24 -21.73 -12.43 -0.23
CA GLY A 24 -20.75 -11.81 -1.15
C GLY A 24 -19.78 -12.77 -1.86
N SER A 25 -19.96 -14.09 -1.76
CA SER A 25 -18.88 -15.07 -2.01
C SER A 25 -18.75 -15.61 -3.44
N ILE A 26 -19.35 -14.98 -4.46
CA ILE A 26 -19.29 -15.51 -5.85
C ILE A 26 -18.33 -14.70 -6.76
N LEU A 27 -17.81 -13.55 -6.32
CA LEU A 27 -16.95 -12.69 -7.17
C LEU A 27 -15.58 -12.31 -6.58
N SER A 28 -15.16 -12.85 -5.42
CA SER A 28 -13.82 -12.59 -4.90
C SER A 28 -12.79 -13.54 -5.51
N PHE A 29 -12.11 -13.08 -6.57
CA PHE A 29 -10.86 -13.67 -7.04
C PHE A 29 -9.83 -13.70 -5.88
N GLY A 30 -9.78 -14.83 -5.17
CA GLY A 30 -8.57 -15.52 -4.69
C GLY A 30 -7.49 -14.74 -3.91
N ARG A 31 -7.77 -13.59 -3.29
CA ARG A 31 -6.76 -12.84 -2.52
C ARG A 31 -6.86 -13.05 -1.03
N VAL A 32 -5.72 -13.40 -0.45
CA VAL A 32 -5.48 -13.51 0.99
C VAL A 32 -5.69 -12.14 1.64
N SER A 33 -6.46 -12.08 2.72
CA SER A 33 -6.59 -10.84 3.49
C SER A 33 -5.25 -10.51 4.17
N TYR A 34 -4.89 -9.22 4.27
CA TYR A 34 -3.71 -8.81 5.04
C TYR A 34 -3.75 -9.36 6.49
N SER A 35 -4.94 -9.37 7.12
CA SER A 35 -5.11 -9.94 8.47
C SER A 35 -4.76 -11.43 8.54
N GLN A 36 -5.04 -12.14 7.46
CA GLN A 36 -4.79 -13.56 7.29
C GLN A 36 -3.27 -13.81 7.13
N GLN A 37 -2.59 -12.99 6.33
CA GLN A 37 -1.12 -13.03 6.20
C GLN A 37 -0.41 -12.73 7.54
N VAL A 38 -0.89 -11.75 8.31
CA VAL A 38 -0.34 -11.44 9.64
C VAL A 38 -0.55 -12.59 10.63
N ALA A 39 -1.68 -13.29 10.57
CA ALA A 39 -1.93 -14.47 11.41
C ALA A 39 -0.94 -15.60 11.11
N LEU A 40 -0.70 -15.90 9.81
CA LEU A 40 0.33 -16.87 9.39
C LEU A 40 1.71 -16.46 9.91
N LEU A 41 2.10 -15.20 9.72
CA LEU A 41 3.41 -14.70 10.14
C LEU A 41 3.61 -14.83 11.66
N ARG A 42 2.56 -14.56 12.45
CA ARG A 42 2.60 -14.72 13.91
C ARG A 42 2.75 -16.19 14.31
N ILE A 43 2.08 -17.11 13.64
CA ILE A 43 2.22 -18.55 13.87
C ILE A 43 3.64 -19.01 13.54
N LEU A 44 4.20 -18.55 12.42
CA LEU A 44 5.58 -18.83 12.03
C LEU A 44 6.60 -18.28 13.04
N ALA A 45 6.37 -17.08 13.55
CA ALA A 45 7.21 -16.48 14.59
C ALA A 45 7.20 -17.30 15.88
N ILE A 46 6.02 -17.72 16.35
CA ILE A 46 5.89 -18.56 17.55
C ILE A 46 6.56 -19.92 17.33
N ALA A 47 6.37 -20.52 16.15
CA ALA A 47 6.98 -21.80 15.82
C ALA A 47 8.52 -21.71 15.78
N ALA A 48 9.07 -20.63 15.22
CA ALA A 48 10.50 -20.40 15.17
C ALA A 48 11.10 -20.11 16.56
N ASP A 49 10.43 -19.29 17.39
CA ASP A 49 10.86 -18.99 18.76
C ASP A 49 10.84 -20.22 19.67
N LYS A 50 9.83 -21.07 19.52
CA LYS A 50 9.67 -22.31 20.29
C LYS A 50 10.33 -23.53 19.68
N GLN A 51 11.10 -23.37 18.59
CA GLN A 51 11.79 -24.45 17.86
C GLN A 51 10.85 -25.61 17.48
N LEU A 52 9.60 -25.29 17.19
CA LEU A 52 8.62 -26.28 16.75
C LEU A 52 8.89 -26.67 15.28
N PRO A 53 8.57 -27.91 14.87
CA PRO A 53 8.68 -28.32 13.48
C PRO A 53 7.78 -27.44 12.60
N LEU A 54 8.39 -26.53 11.85
CA LEU A 54 7.70 -25.50 11.07
C LEU A 54 6.72 -26.12 10.04
N ILE A 55 7.09 -27.27 9.51
CA ILE A 55 6.34 -28.05 8.52
C ILE A 55 4.99 -28.50 9.12
N ASP A 56 4.99 -29.06 10.32
CA ASP A 56 3.79 -29.59 10.97
C ASP A 56 2.81 -28.47 11.35
N VAL A 57 3.35 -27.35 11.82
CA VAL A 57 2.57 -26.15 12.17
C VAL A 57 1.92 -25.56 10.92
N LEU A 58 2.68 -25.41 9.83
CA LEU A 58 2.17 -24.91 8.55
C LEU A 58 1.12 -25.85 7.93
N GLU A 59 1.33 -27.16 8.03
CA GLU A 59 0.38 -28.16 7.52
C GLU A 59 -0.94 -28.10 8.28
N THR A 60 -0.88 -28.01 9.61
CA THR A 60 -2.06 -27.87 10.47
C THR A 60 -2.81 -26.59 10.14
N PHE A 61 -2.10 -25.47 10.04
CA PHE A 61 -2.69 -24.18 9.67
C PHE A 61 -3.32 -24.20 8.28
N GLY A 62 -2.68 -24.85 7.31
CA GLY A 62 -3.22 -24.98 5.96
C GLY A 62 -4.46 -25.89 5.87
N LYS A 63 -4.64 -26.85 6.80
CA LYS A 63 -5.86 -27.67 6.88
C LYS A 63 -7.08 -26.84 7.32
N ASP A 64 -6.88 -25.83 8.15
CA ASP A 64 -7.94 -24.94 8.65
C ASP A 64 -8.39 -23.88 7.61
N ILE A 65 -7.58 -23.62 6.58
CA ILE A 65 -7.86 -22.63 5.54
C ILE A 65 -8.56 -23.26 4.33
N ARG A 66 -9.43 -22.48 3.67
CA ARG A 66 -10.11 -22.86 2.42
C ARG A 66 -9.71 -21.94 1.26
N GLY A 67 -9.89 -22.43 0.03
CA GLY A 67 -9.67 -21.64 -1.20
C GLY A 67 -8.23 -21.65 -1.72
N HIS A 68 -7.92 -20.71 -2.64
CA HIS A 68 -6.62 -20.62 -3.32
C HIS A 68 -5.41 -20.49 -2.37
N TRP A 69 -5.61 -19.88 -1.21
CA TRP A 69 -4.56 -19.70 -0.22
C TRP A 69 -4.10 -21.02 0.42
N ARG A 70 -5.00 -21.99 0.60
CA ARG A 70 -4.64 -23.34 1.06
C ARG A 70 -3.63 -23.97 0.11
N TYR A 71 -3.85 -23.85 -1.20
CA TYR A 71 -2.93 -24.37 -2.21
C TYR A 71 -1.54 -23.71 -2.09
N GLN A 72 -1.49 -22.39 -1.87
CA GLN A 72 -0.22 -21.68 -1.68
C GLN A 72 0.52 -22.13 -0.40
N ILE A 73 -0.19 -22.34 0.71
CA ILE A 73 0.42 -22.82 1.96
C ILE A 73 0.89 -24.27 1.81
N MET A 74 0.10 -25.14 1.19
CA MET A 74 0.49 -26.54 0.96
C MET A 74 1.70 -26.62 0.03
N ARG A 75 1.75 -25.79 -1.02
CA ARG A 75 2.94 -25.68 -1.88
C ARG A 75 4.16 -25.17 -1.11
N LEU A 76 3.98 -24.28 -0.13
CA LEU A 76 5.07 -23.84 0.75
C LEU A 76 5.58 -25.01 1.62
N VAL A 77 4.67 -25.81 2.17
CA VAL A 77 4.98 -27.03 2.93
C VAL A 77 5.77 -28.02 2.06
N ASP A 78 5.36 -28.24 0.82
CA ASP A 78 6.06 -29.13 -0.12
C ASP A 78 7.49 -28.65 -0.42
N LEU A 79 7.68 -27.34 -0.62
CA LEU A 79 9.01 -26.75 -0.82
C LEU A 79 9.89 -26.91 0.42
N LEU A 80 9.35 -26.68 1.62
CA LEU A 80 10.10 -26.89 2.87
C LEU A 80 10.47 -28.37 3.08
N ARG A 81 9.55 -29.30 2.78
CA ARG A 81 9.82 -30.75 2.82
C ARG A 81 10.90 -31.16 1.82
N SER A 82 10.99 -30.50 0.67
CA SER A 82 12.06 -30.72 -0.32
C SER A 82 13.43 -30.16 0.10
N GLY A 83 13.52 -29.52 1.28
CA GLY A 83 14.77 -28.98 1.82
C GLY A 83 15.09 -27.54 1.40
N VAL A 84 14.17 -26.85 0.71
CA VAL A 84 14.36 -25.44 0.35
C VAL A 84 14.23 -24.57 1.61
N PRO A 85 15.15 -23.63 1.87
CA PRO A 85 15.06 -22.76 3.04
C PRO A 85 13.84 -21.84 2.96
N LEU A 86 13.29 -21.47 4.13
CA LEU A 86 12.04 -20.71 4.23
C LEU A 86 12.02 -19.42 3.41
N ALA A 87 13.11 -18.66 3.42
CA ALA A 87 13.21 -17.40 2.67
C ALA A 87 13.08 -17.61 1.16
N GLU A 88 13.74 -18.62 0.59
CA GLU A 88 13.64 -18.97 -0.83
C GLU A 88 12.28 -19.57 -1.19
N ALA A 89 11.71 -20.38 -0.29
CA ALA A 89 10.39 -20.97 -0.50
C ALA A 89 9.29 -19.89 -0.54
N LEU A 90 9.37 -18.89 0.35
CA LEU A 90 8.51 -17.71 0.35
C LEU A 90 8.73 -16.83 -0.89
N GLU A 91 9.95 -16.80 -1.42
CA GLU A 91 10.27 -16.06 -2.65
C GLU A 91 9.58 -16.66 -3.89
N LYS A 92 9.49 -18.00 -3.96
CA LYS A 92 8.81 -18.73 -5.03
C LYS A 92 7.28 -18.61 -4.98
N ILE A 93 6.71 -18.23 -3.84
CA ILE A 93 5.26 -18.12 -3.63
C ILE A 93 4.89 -16.70 -3.16
N PRO A 94 4.73 -15.74 -4.09
CA PRO A 94 4.39 -14.37 -3.73
C PRO A 94 2.99 -14.28 -3.08
N TYR A 95 2.79 -13.25 -2.25
CA TYR A 95 1.53 -12.91 -1.53
C TYR A 95 1.11 -13.82 -0.37
N VAL A 96 1.95 -14.79 0.05
CA VAL A 96 1.69 -15.58 1.25
C VAL A 96 1.89 -14.75 2.52
N ILE A 97 2.88 -13.87 2.52
CA ILE A 97 3.19 -12.90 3.58
C ILE A 97 3.25 -11.47 3.03
N PRO A 98 3.14 -10.44 3.89
CA PRO A 98 3.31 -9.05 3.47
C PRO A 98 4.70 -8.77 2.91
N ALA A 99 4.83 -7.84 1.96
CA ALA A 99 6.11 -7.53 1.30
C ALA A 99 7.19 -6.98 2.25
N ASN A 100 6.79 -6.14 3.22
CA ASN A 100 7.66 -5.64 4.29
C ASN A 100 8.13 -6.77 5.23
N ALA A 101 7.25 -7.73 5.54
CA ALA A 101 7.63 -8.91 6.31
C ALA A 101 8.62 -9.80 5.53
N PHE A 102 8.37 -10.01 4.23
CA PHE A 102 9.27 -10.79 3.38
C PHE A 102 10.69 -10.21 3.37
N PHE A 103 10.82 -8.89 3.25
CA PHE A 103 12.12 -8.22 3.30
C PHE A 103 12.87 -8.50 4.62
N LEU A 104 12.19 -8.37 5.76
CA LEU A 104 12.77 -8.65 7.08
C LEU A 104 13.13 -10.13 7.25
N VAL A 105 12.27 -11.04 6.78
CA VAL A 105 12.50 -12.50 6.86
C VAL A 105 13.67 -12.91 5.97
N LYS A 106 13.79 -12.37 4.76
CA LYS A 106 14.89 -12.66 3.85
C LYS A 106 16.22 -12.15 4.39
N ALA A 107 16.27 -10.89 4.81
CA ALA A 107 17.47 -10.32 5.41
C ALA A 107 17.84 -11.03 6.74
N GLY A 108 16.83 -11.45 7.52
CA GLY A 108 16.99 -12.27 8.72
C GLY A 108 17.51 -13.68 8.44
N ALA A 109 17.14 -14.29 7.32
CA ALA A 109 17.63 -15.60 6.91
C ALA A 109 19.10 -15.54 6.44
N GLU A 110 19.46 -14.53 5.64
CA GLU A 110 20.84 -14.31 5.17
C GLU A 110 21.80 -14.00 6.32
N SER A 111 21.34 -13.21 7.29
CA SER A 111 22.11 -12.96 8.49
C SER A 111 22.16 -14.19 9.40
N GLY A 112 21.09 -15.01 9.46
CA GLY A 112 20.95 -16.19 10.31
C GLY A 112 20.24 -15.90 11.64
N THR A 113 19.42 -14.84 11.69
CA THR A 113 18.58 -14.43 12.84
C THR A 113 17.11 -14.55 12.46
N LEU A 114 16.76 -15.70 11.90
CA LEU A 114 15.42 -15.96 11.41
C LEU A 114 14.33 -15.88 12.50
N PRO A 115 14.52 -16.42 13.73
CA PRO A 115 13.48 -16.35 14.76
C PRO A 115 13.16 -14.91 15.20
N SER A 116 14.19 -14.08 15.44
CA SER A 116 14.00 -12.67 15.83
C SER A 116 13.48 -11.81 14.69
N ALA A 117 13.88 -12.10 13.45
CA ALA A 117 13.32 -11.42 12.28
C ALA A 117 11.83 -11.74 12.07
N LEU A 118 11.42 -12.99 12.26
CA LEU A 118 10.02 -13.40 12.19
C LEU A 118 9.17 -12.76 13.29
N SER A 119 9.66 -12.71 14.52
CA SER A 119 8.95 -12.09 15.64
C SER A 119 8.78 -10.58 15.44
N LEU A 120 9.84 -9.88 15.04
CA LEU A 120 9.74 -8.45 14.71
C LEU A 120 8.81 -8.21 13.52
N ALA A 121 8.92 -9.02 12.46
CA ALA A 121 8.03 -8.89 11.31
C ALA A 121 6.56 -9.08 11.70
N ALA A 122 6.26 -10.03 12.59
CA ALA A 122 4.93 -10.25 13.13
C ALA A 122 4.42 -9.07 13.98
N GLU A 123 5.25 -8.52 14.87
CA GLU A 123 4.93 -7.34 15.69
C GLU A 123 4.62 -6.13 14.81
N VAL A 124 5.51 -5.83 13.86
CA VAL A 124 5.37 -4.70 12.94
C VAL A 124 4.13 -4.83 12.08
N CYS A 125 3.89 -6.01 11.49
CA CYS A 125 2.71 -6.19 10.65
C CYS A 125 1.42 -6.15 11.47
N ALA A 126 1.44 -6.53 12.75
CA ALA A 126 0.31 -6.40 13.66
C ALA A 126 0.05 -4.93 14.05
N GLU A 127 1.09 -4.15 14.35
CA GLU A 127 0.97 -2.70 14.58
C GLU A 127 0.41 -1.99 13.34
N GLN A 128 0.98 -2.28 12.17
CA GLN A 128 0.49 -1.76 10.89
C GLN A 128 -0.93 -2.21 10.58
N ARG A 129 -1.34 -3.41 11.00
CA ARG A 129 -2.74 -3.83 10.84
C ARG A 129 -3.65 -2.91 11.62
N ASN A 130 -3.30 -2.61 12.87
CA ASN A 130 -4.10 -1.74 13.71
C ASN A 130 -4.24 -0.36 13.04
N GLU A 131 -3.14 0.21 12.55
CA GLU A 131 -3.16 1.48 11.81
C GLU A 131 -3.91 1.39 10.47
N ARG A 132 -3.73 0.30 9.71
CA ARG A 132 -4.40 0.09 8.41
C ARG A 132 -5.89 -0.15 8.55
N ASP A 133 -6.36 -0.80 9.63
CA ASP A 133 -7.79 -1.01 9.87
C ASP A 133 -8.51 0.33 10.14
N TYR A 134 -7.83 1.33 10.71
CA TYR A 134 -8.33 2.71 10.81
C TYR A 134 -8.24 3.52 9.50
N LEU A 135 -7.23 3.25 8.66
CA LEU A 135 -6.93 4.02 7.44
C LEU A 135 -7.51 3.39 6.15
N ARG A 136 -8.38 2.37 6.26
CA ARG A 136 -8.59 1.37 5.21
C ARG A 136 -9.39 1.70 3.96
N PRO A 137 -10.11 2.83 3.78
CA PRO A 137 -10.52 3.20 2.44
C PRO A 137 -9.27 3.75 1.74
N GLY A 138 -8.49 2.83 1.17
CA GLY A 138 -7.27 3.11 0.46
C GLY A 138 -7.53 4.22 -0.55
N ILE A 139 -6.70 5.25 -0.51
CA ILE A 139 -6.74 6.43 -1.36
C ILE A 139 -7.16 6.07 -2.80
N GLY A 140 -6.60 4.99 -3.37
CA GLY A 140 -6.98 4.52 -4.71
C GLY A 140 -8.42 4.04 -4.90
N ALA A 141 -9.04 3.37 -3.92
CA ALA A 141 -10.45 2.99 -4.01
C ALA A 141 -11.37 4.20 -3.87
N TYR A 142 -11.02 5.13 -2.96
CA TYR A 142 -11.72 6.40 -2.82
C TYR A 142 -11.63 7.24 -4.09
N LEU A 143 -10.42 7.50 -4.61
CA LEU A 143 -10.22 8.22 -5.89
C LEU A 143 -10.94 7.54 -7.04
N CYS A 144 -10.89 6.22 -7.13
CA CYS A 144 -11.59 5.47 -8.18
C CYS A 144 -13.11 5.69 -8.11
N THR A 145 -13.72 5.50 -6.94
CA THR A 145 -15.17 5.69 -6.77
C THR A 145 -15.58 7.12 -7.10
N VAL A 146 -14.83 8.09 -6.58
CA VAL A 146 -15.05 9.51 -6.80
C VAL A 146 -14.97 9.87 -8.29
N PHE A 147 -13.94 9.37 -8.98
CA PHE A 147 -13.75 9.63 -10.40
C PHE A 147 -14.84 8.99 -11.28
N VAL A 148 -15.30 7.79 -10.93
CA VAL A 148 -16.41 7.12 -11.61
C VAL A 148 -17.71 7.92 -11.45
N ILE A 149 -18.02 8.38 -10.23
CA ILE A 149 -19.21 9.21 -9.98
C ILE A 149 -19.12 10.52 -10.77
N MET A 150 -17.95 11.18 -10.78
CA MET A 150 -17.73 12.41 -11.54
C MET A 150 -17.96 12.19 -13.03
N ALA A 151 -17.38 11.13 -13.60
CA ALA A 151 -17.55 10.80 -15.02
C ALA A 151 -19.02 10.51 -15.35
N LEU A 152 -19.74 9.83 -14.46
CA LEU A 152 -21.16 9.53 -14.63
C LEU A 152 -22.02 10.80 -14.64
N VAL A 153 -21.87 11.67 -13.62
CA VAL A 153 -22.61 12.94 -13.55
C VAL A 153 -22.31 13.81 -14.78
N PHE A 154 -21.05 13.91 -15.16
CA PHE A 154 -20.64 14.71 -16.31
C PHE A 154 -21.20 14.16 -17.63
N MET A 155 -21.18 12.83 -17.83
CA MET A 155 -21.81 12.21 -18.99
C MET A 155 -23.33 12.42 -19.00
N PHE A 156 -23.99 12.32 -17.85
CA PHE A 156 -25.43 12.56 -17.75
C PHE A 156 -25.79 13.98 -18.20
N ILE A 157 -25.03 14.99 -17.76
CA ILE A 157 -25.22 16.38 -18.20
C ILE A 157 -25.05 16.49 -19.72
N CYS A 158 -23.98 15.91 -20.27
CA CYS A 158 -23.68 16.03 -21.70
C CYS A 158 -24.70 15.31 -22.59
N TYR A 159 -25.11 14.09 -22.24
CA TYR A 159 -26.01 13.27 -23.06
C TYR A 159 -27.49 13.64 -22.93
N TRP A 160 -27.94 14.09 -21.75
CA TRP A 160 -29.37 14.29 -21.51
C TRP A 160 -29.75 15.76 -21.35
N ILE A 161 -28.94 16.56 -20.67
CA ILE A 161 -29.30 17.95 -20.36
C ILE A 161 -29.01 18.85 -21.56
N ILE A 162 -27.78 18.82 -22.07
CA ILE A 162 -27.35 19.68 -23.18
C ILE A 162 -28.22 19.56 -24.44
N PRO A 163 -28.57 18.37 -24.97
CA PRO A 163 -29.39 18.29 -26.18
C PRO A 163 -30.81 18.81 -25.98
N LYS A 164 -31.38 18.68 -24.77
CA LYS A 164 -32.68 19.30 -24.45
C LYS A 164 -32.59 20.81 -24.51
N PHE A 165 -31.54 21.39 -23.93
CA PHE A 165 -31.30 22.82 -23.98
C PHE A 165 -31.04 23.33 -25.39
N LYS A 166 -30.23 22.61 -26.19
CA LYS A 166 -30.05 22.94 -27.61
C LYS A 166 -31.37 23.04 -28.34
N LYS A 167 -32.26 22.06 -28.16
CA LYS A 167 -33.57 22.05 -28.83
C LYS A 167 -34.39 23.28 -28.47
N ILE A 168 -34.44 23.62 -27.18
CA ILE A 168 -35.11 24.84 -26.69
C ILE A 168 -34.51 26.07 -27.38
N PHE A 169 -33.18 26.22 -27.42
CA PHE A 169 -32.55 27.37 -28.07
C PHE A 169 -32.76 27.45 -29.58
N TYR A 170 -32.78 26.30 -30.28
CA TYR A 170 -33.15 26.25 -31.70
C TYR A 170 -34.59 26.71 -31.93
N ASP A 171 -35.52 26.33 -31.05
CA ASP A 171 -36.94 26.72 -31.16
C ASP A 171 -37.16 28.23 -30.93
N PHE A 172 -36.29 28.89 -30.14
CA PHE A 172 -36.33 30.33 -29.89
C PHE A 172 -35.55 31.17 -30.90
N ASN A 173 -34.77 30.56 -31.80
CA ASN A 173 -34.03 31.21 -32.89
C ASN A 173 -33.19 32.44 -32.47
N MET A 174 -32.63 32.42 -31.25
CA MET A 174 -31.79 33.49 -30.70
C MET A 174 -30.30 33.16 -30.76
N GLU A 175 -29.47 34.19 -30.82
CA GLU A 175 -28.01 34.04 -30.72
C GLU A 175 -27.62 33.58 -29.31
N LEU A 176 -26.92 32.46 -29.23
CA LEU A 176 -26.43 31.90 -27.98
C LEU A 176 -25.25 32.75 -27.47
N PRO A 177 -25.20 33.10 -26.17
CA PRO A 177 -24.01 33.71 -25.57
C PRO A 177 -22.77 32.83 -25.77
N ASP A 178 -21.61 33.47 -25.99
CA ASP A 178 -20.33 32.80 -26.25
C ASP A 178 -19.99 31.73 -25.20
N LEU A 179 -20.34 31.99 -23.94
CA LEU A 179 -20.12 31.06 -22.83
C LEU A 179 -20.93 29.76 -22.98
N THR A 180 -22.19 29.86 -23.40
CA THR A 180 -23.08 28.70 -23.65
C THR A 180 -22.62 27.92 -24.88
N LEU A 181 -22.17 28.64 -25.92
CA LEU A 181 -21.66 28.04 -27.16
C LEU A 181 -20.36 27.26 -26.90
N SER A 182 -19.44 27.79 -26.10
CA SER A 182 -18.22 27.08 -25.69
C SER A 182 -18.52 25.81 -24.87
N ILE A 183 -19.52 25.85 -23.98
CA ILE A 183 -19.94 24.67 -23.20
C ILE A 183 -20.51 23.59 -24.13
N ILE A 184 -21.37 23.99 -25.08
CA ILE A 184 -21.98 23.11 -26.07
C ILE A 184 -20.91 22.43 -26.93
N HIS A 185 -19.96 23.20 -27.46
CA HIS A 185 -18.87 22.67 -28.30
C HIS A 185 -17.99 21.69 -27.52
N THR A 186 -17.62 22.05 -26.29
CA THR A 186 -16.81 21.17 -25.43
C THR A 186 -17.55 19.87 -25.14
N ALA A 187 -18.84 19.94 -24.84
CA ALA A 187 -19.64 18.77 -24.58
C ALA A 187 -19.87 17.89 -25.81
N ASP A 188 -20.06 18.46 -27.00
CA ASP A 188 -20.18 17.69 -28.25
C ASP A 188 -18.89 16.93 -28.56
N LEU A 189 -17.73 17.55 -28.34
CA LEU A 189 -16.44 16.87 -28.45
C LEU A 189 -16.37 15.70 -27.48
N ILE A 190 -16.74 15.91 -26.22
CA ILE A 190 -16.74 14.87 -25.19
C ILE A 190 -17.71 13.74 -25.55
N VAL A 191 -18.92 14.04 -26.01
CA VAL A 191 -19.92 13.03 -26.42
C VAL A 191 -19.43 12.25 -27.63
N THR A 192 -18.84 12.91 -28.62
CA THR A 192 -18.29 12.27 -29.83
C THR A 192 -17.14 11.32 -29.48
N TYR A 193 -16.25 11.73 -28.57
CA TYR A 193 -15.14 10.89 -28.11
C TYR A 193 -15.49 10.01 -26.91
N SER A 194 -16.71 10.10 -26.35
CA SER A 194 -17.10 9.39 -25.12
C SER A 194 -16.99 7.88 -25.27
N LEU A 195 -17.31 7.38 -26.47
CA LEU A 195 -17.24 5.96 -26.83
C LEU A 195 -15.78 5.44 -26.85
N LEU A 196 -14.79 6.32 -26.97
CA LEU A 196 -13.35 6.02 -26.80
C LEU A 196 -12.85 6.35 -25.38
N ILE A 197 -13.34 7.43 -24.77
CA ILE A 197 -12.91 7.90 -23.44
C ILE A 197 -13.31 6.91 -22.36
N ILE A 198 -14.55 6.40 -22.36
CA ILE A 198 -15.04 5.45 -21.36
C ILE A 198 -14.20 4.17 -21.32
N PRO A 199 -13.95 3.45 -22.43
CA PRO A 199 -13.12 2.26 -22.40
C PRO A 199 -11.65 2.57 -22.10
N VAL A 200 -11.11 3.74 -22.48
CA VAL A 200 -9.75 4.14 -22.09
C VAL A 200 -9.66 4.41 -20.58
N LEU A 201 -10.68 5.06 -20.01
CA LEU A 201 -10.78 5.30 -18.57
C LEU A 201 -10.92 4.01 -17.79
N LEU A 202 -11.80 3.12 -18.27
CA LEU A 202 -12.03 1.80 -17.70
C LEU A 202 -10.78 0.93 -17.85
N PHE A 203 -10.08 1.01 -18.98
CA PHE A 203 -8.83 0.31 -19.23
C PHE A 203 -7.72 0.82 -18.32
N LEU A 204 -7.54 2.13 -18.18
CA LEU A 204 -6.59 2.74 -17.23
C LEU A 204 -6.92 2.37 -15.79
N LEU A 205 -8.21 2.32 -15.44
CA LEU A 205 -8.65 1.93 -14.12
C LEU A 205 -8.40 0.45 -13.86
N ILE A 206 -8.77 -0.43 -14.80
CA ILE A 206 -8.52 -1.87 -14.72
C ILE A 206 -7.02 -2.13 -14.74
N LEU A 207 -6.23 -1.41 -15.53
CA LEU A 207 -4.78 -1.48 -15.57
C LEU A 207 -4.17 -1.03 -14.23
N TYR A 208 -4.63 0.07 -13.66
CA TYR A 208 -4.21 0.54 -12.33
C TYR A 208 -4.57 -0.46 -11.23
N LEU A 209 -5.82 -0.95 -11.22
CA LEU A 209 -6.29 -1.97 -10.31
C LEU A 209 -5.51 -3.26 -10.49
N ARG A 210 -5.19 -3.66 -11.73
CA ARG A 210 -4.39 -4.85 -12.06
C ARG A 210 -2.92 -4.69 -11.72
N LEU A 211 -2.30 -3.52 -11.91
CA LEU A 211 -0.92 -3.21 -11.49
C LEU A 211 -0.78 -3.20 -9.96
N ARG A 212 -1.82 -2.72 -9.26
CA ARG A 212 -1.97 -2.92 -7.81
C ARG A 212 -2.28 -4.39 -7.47
N HIS A 213 -2.99 -5.10 -8.36
CA HIS A 213 -3.35 -6.50 -8.18
C HIS A 213 -2.17 -7.48 -8.38
N THR A 214 -1.22 -7.12 -9.23
CA THR A 214 -0.02 -7.91 -9.50
C THR A 214 1.15 -7.45 -8.64
N GLY A 215 0.91 -6.64 -7.60
CA GLY A 215 1.96 -6.14 -6.70
C GLY A 215 3.12 -5.49 -7.44
N TYR A 216 2.93 -5.08 -8.70
CA TYR A 216 3.99 -4.57 -9.57
C TYR A 216 4.51 -3.22 -9.04
N LEU A 217 3.63 -2.49 -8.37
CA LEU A 217 3.92 -1.28 -7.59
C LEU A 217 4.64 -1.56 -6.26
N GLU A 218 4.55 -2.77 -5.71
CA GLU A 218 5.27 -3.21 -4.50
C GLU A 218 6.61 -3.89 -4.83
N ASN A 219 6.71 -4.59 -5.96
CA ASN A 219 7.88 -5.40 -6.38
C ASN A 219 8.81 -4.72 -7.40
N GLY A 220 8.87 -3.39 -7.44
CA GLY A 220 10.05 -2.71 -7.99
C GLY A 220 9.89 -1.95 -9.31
N TRP A 221 8.69 -1.79 -9.86
CA TRP A 221 8.45 -0.80 -10.92
C TRP A 221 7.45 0.27 -10.42
N ARG A 222 7.98 1.20 -9.61
CA ARG A 222 7.33 2.50 -9.36
C ARG A 222 7.89 3.50 -10.38
N PRO A 223 7.04 4.35 -10.99
CA PRO A 223 7.46 5.24 -12.08
C PRO A 223 8.63 6.14 -11.66
N ARG A 224 9.73 6.05 -12.44
CA ARG A 224 11.03 6.75 -12.28
C ARG A 224 10.90 8.24 -11.91
N PHE A 225 9.82 8.90 -12.31
CA PHE A 225 9.60 10.34 -12.11
C PHE A 225 9.38 10.74 -10.64
N ILE A 226 8.86 9.84 -9.78
CA ILE A 226 8.62 10.13 -8.34
C ILE A 226 9.74 9.53 -7.46
N SER A 227 10.59 8.69 -8.05
CA SER A 227 11.55 7.81 -7.36
C SER A 227 12.81 8.51 -6.83
N GLY A 228 13.10 9.75 -7.26
CA GLY A 228 14.39 10.39 -6.96
C GLY A 228 14.52 10.90 -5.52
N ARG A 229 13.51 11.60 -5.01
CA ARG A 229 13.64 12.43 -3.78
C ARG A 229 12.85 11.93 -2.56
N TYR A 230 11.74 11.22 -2.75
CA TYR A 230 10.89 10.72 -1.66
C TYR A 230 10.99 9.21 -1.41
N TYR A 231 11.46 8.45 -2.41
CA TYR A 231 11.53 6.99 -2.34
C TYR A 231 12.49 6.43 -1.27
N PRO A 232 13.72 6.96 -1.05
CA PRO A 232 14.60 6.40 -0.02
C PRO A 232 14.01 6.52 1.39
N ARG A 233 13.26 7.62 1.65
CA ARG A 233 12.58 7.85 2.93
C ARG A 233 11.44 6.85 3.19
N LEU A 234 10.83 6.27 2.15
CA LEU A 234 9.76 5.28 2.29
C LEU A 234 10.29 3.91 2.72
N ILE A 235 11.55 3.59 2.42
CA ILE A 235 12.19 2.29 2.71
C ILE A 235 13.02 2.38 4.00
N ALA A 236 13.42 3.58 4.41
CA ALA A 236 14.14 3.82 5.66
C ALA A 236 13.57 3.09 6.89
N PRO A 237 12.23 3.02 7.14
CA PRO A 237 11.70 2.27 8.28
C PRO A 237 12.04 0.77 8.24
N ASP A 238 12.00 0.15 7.08
CA ASP A 238 12.27 -1.29 6.91
C ASP A 238 13.77 -1.58 7.10
N VAL A 239 14.64 -0.70 6.59
CA VAL A 239 16.10 -0.77 6.78
C VAL A 239 16.47 -0.63 8.25
N LEU A 240 15.93 0.38 8.93
CA LEU A 240 16.22 0.65 10.35
C LEU A 240 15.71 -0.48 11.26
N ARG A 241 14.57 -1.10 10.91
CA ARG A 241 14.07 -2.29 11.60
C ARG A 241 14.97 -3.49 11.42
N PHE A 242 15.45 -3.73 10.20
CA PHE A 242 16.40 -4.80 9.96
C PHE A 242 17.67 -4.59 10.80
N LEU A 243 18.24 -3.38 10.76
CA LEU A 243 19.40 -3.03 11.60
C LEU A 243 19.11 -3.20 13.10
N HIS A 244 17.89 -2.89 13.56
CA HIS A 244 17.46 -3.12 14.94
C HIS A 244 17.50 -4.62 15.31
N VAL A 245 16.92 -5.51 14.48
CA VAL A 245 16.98 -6.97 14.72
C VAL A 245 18.42 -7.47 14.78
N THR A 246 19.24 -7.04 13.82
CA THR A 246 20.64 -7.48 13.75
C THR A 246 21.45 -6.98 14.93
N THR A 247 21.19 -5.76 15.40
CA THR A 247 21.83 -5.19 16.59
C THR A 247 21.35 -5.89 17.87
N GLU A 248 20.05 -6.18 17.99
CA GLU A 248 19.47 -6.86 19.16
C GLU A 248 19.96 -8.31 19.28
N SER A 249 20.20 -8.97 18.16
CA SER A 249 20.80 -10.31 18.10
C SER A 249 22.33 -10.33 18.31
N GLY A 250 22.94 -9.17 18.60
CA GLY A 250 24.36 -9.06 18.93
C GLY A 250 25.30 -9.18 17.74
N ARG A 251 24.79 -9.06 16.50
CA ARG A 251 25.61 -9.16 15.29
C ARG A 251 26.24 -7.82 14.88
N PRO A 252 27.41 -7.84 14.21
CA PRO A 252 28.03 -6.62 13.70
C PRO A 252 27.14 -5.93 12.66
N LEU A 253 27.08 -4.59 12.71
CA LEU A 253 26.32 -3.77 11.75
C LEU A 253 26.81 -3.94 10.31
N LEU A 254 28.11 -4.19 10.11
CA LEU A 254 28.70 -4.37 8.78
C LEU A 254 28.06 -5.54 8.03
N GLY A 255 27.96 -6.71 8.67
CA GLY A 255 27.30 -7.88 8.07
C GLY A 255 25.81 -7.66 7.82
N ALA A 256 25.16 -6.76 8.57
CA ALA A 256 23.79 -6.35 8.29
C ALA A 256 23.70 -5.58 6.95
N PHE A 257 24.61 -4.65 6.70
CA PHE A 257 24.62 -3.89 5.44
C PHE A 257 24.92 -4.79 4.23
N GLU A 258 25.78 -5.80 4.39
CA GLU A 258 26.01 -6.83 3.36
C GLU A 258 24.70 -7.55 3.01
N SER A 259 23.98 -8.08 4.00
CA SER A 259 22.69 -8.76 3.76
C SER A 259 21.65 -7.84 3.09
N LEU A 260 21.58 -6.56 3.48
CA LEU A 260 20.66 -5.60 2.86
C LEU A 260 20.93 -5.38 1.36
N SER A 261 22.21 -5.37 0.98
CA SER A 261 22.63 -5.19 -0.41
C SER A 261 22.22 -6.39 -1.31
N HIS A 262 22.28 -7.60 -0.77
CA HIS A 262 21.92 -8.85 -1.46
C HIS A 262 20.42 -9.17 -1.44
N THR A 263 19.72 -8.79 -0.37
CA THR A 263 18.28 -9.07 -0.21
C THR A 263 17.39 -8.23 -1.14
N THR A 264 17.87 -7.07 -1.60
CA THR A 264 17.07 -6.07 -2.31
C THR A 264 16.89 -6.39 -3.80
N LYS A 265 15.64 -6.66 -4.23
CA LYS A 265 15.31 -6.94 -5.65
C LYS A 265 15.30 -5.72 -6.58
N ASN A 266 15.22 -4.51 -6.04
CA ASN A 266 15.16 -3.29 -6.84
C ASN A 266 16.59 -2.87 -7.24
N PRO A 267 16.95 -2.85 -8.53
CA PRO A 267 18.31 -2.54 -8.98
C PRO A 267 18.80 -1.16 -8.53
N TYR A 268 17.91 -0.17 -8.40
CA TYR A 268 18.28 1.15 -7.87
C TYR A 268 18.65 1.11 -6.40
N LEU A 269 17.92 0.30 -5.64
CA LEU A 269 18.08 0.22 -4.21
C LEU A 269 19.27 -0.69 -3.84
N SER A 270 19.48 -1.76 -4.61
CA SER A 270 20.68 -2.61 -4.54
C SER A 270 21.95 -1.80 -4.88
N ALA A 271 21.94 -1.01 -5.96
CA ALA A 271 23.08 -0.13 -6.29
C ALA A 271 23.36 0.91 -5.19
N ARG A 272 22.32 1.47 -4.55
CA ARG A 272 22.48 2.39 -3.42
C ARG A 272 23.05 1.69 -2.18
N PHE A 273 22.55 0.51 -1.83
CA PHE A 273 23.09 -0.23 -0.68
C PHE A 273 24.53 -0.70 -0.94
N GLY A 274 24.87 -1.10 -2.17
CA GLY A 274 26.25 -1.39 -2.57
C GLY A 274 27.16 -0.18 -2.38
N ALA A 275 26.72 1.00 -2.81
CA ALA A 275 27.50 2.22 -2.64
C ALA A 275 27.62 2.66 -1.16
N ILE A 276 26.56 2.49 -0.35
CA ILE A 276 26.63 2.67 1.12
C ILE A 276 27.66 1.71 1.73
N LEU A 277 27.67 0.46 1.30
CA LEU A 277 28.57 -0.58 1.79
C LEU A 277 30.03 -0.25 1.46
N ASP A 278 30.29 0.18 0.22
CA ASP A 278 31.62 0.61 -0.21
C ASP A 278 32.12 1.80 0.61
N ASP A 279 31.26 2.75 0.96
CA ASP A 279 31.64 3.89 1.80
C ASP A 279 31.93 3.47 3.25
N ILE A 280 31.18 2.50 3.79
CA ILE A 280 31.47 1.93 5.11
C ILE A 280 32.81 1.17 5.09
N HIS A 281 33.10 0.41 4.02
CA HIS A 281 34.39 -0.28 3.85
C HIS A 281 35.58 0.69 3.75
N LYS A 282 35.38 1.89 3.20
CA LYS A 282 36.39 2.96 3.19
C LYS A 282 36.62 3.60 4.57
N GLY A 283 35.85 3.20 5.59
CA GLY A 283 35.98 3.71 6.96
C GLY A 283 35.08 4.91 7.29
N ASN A 284 34.13 5.26 6.42
CA ASN A 284 33.15 6.31 6.74
C ASN A 284 32.14 5.82 7.79
N ASP A 285 31.59 6.75 8.58
CA ASP A 285 30.57 6.45 9.57
C ASP A 285 29.27 5.98 8.88
N CYS A 286 28.76 4.81 9.28
CA CYS A 286 27.61 4.18 8.62
C CYS A 286 26.35 5.06 8.65
N TRP A 287 26.16 5.87 9.69
CA TRP A 287 25.03 6.78 9.80
C TRP A 287 25.15 7.97 8.85
N THR A 288 26.36 8.50 8.66
CA THR A 288 26.61 9.54 7.65
C THR A 288 26.34 9.02 6.24
N SER A 289 26.79 7.81 5.91
CA SER A 289 26.48 7.17 4.63
C SER A 289 24.96 7.06 4.43
N LEU A 290 24.18 6.63 5.44
CA LEU A 290 22.72 6.55 5.30
C LEU A 290 22.04 7.90 5.06
N HIS A 291 22.61 8.99 5.56
CA HIS A 291 22.13 10.34 5.28
C HIS A 291 22.43 10.77 3.84
N ASP A 292 23.63 10.47 3.35
CA ASP A 292 24.07 10.89 2.00
C ASP A 292 23.20 10.27 0.90
N TYR A 293 22.71 9.04 1.12
CA TYR A 293 21.75 8.39 0.22
C TYR A 293 20.27 8.74 0.51
N SER A 294 20.01 9.75 1.35
CA SER A 294 18.70 10.31 1.71
C SER A 294 17.76 9.36 2.48
N LEU A 295 18.29 8.38 3.20
CA LEU A 295 17.47 7.52 4.08
C LEU A 295 17.20 8.19 5.44
N LEU A 296 18.17 8.93 5.96
CA LEU A 296 18.13 9.60 7.26
C LEU A 296 18.26 11.12 7.15
N THR A 297 17.75 11.85 8.15
CA THR A 297 18.04 13.30 8.32
C THR A 297 19.26 13.55 9.20
N PRO A 298 19.87 14.74 9.13
CA PRO A 298 20.98 15.12 10.01
C PRO A 298 20.66 15.01 11.51
N SER A 299 19.39 15.18 11.89
CA SER A 299 18.92 15.01 13.26
C SER A 299 18.84 13.53 13.66
N GLU A 300 18.40 12.66 12.76
CA GLU A 300 18.28 11.21 12.99
C GLU A 300 19.68 10.57 13.08
N VAL A 301 20.63 11.00 12.24
CA VAL A 301 22.05 10.58 12.30
C VAL A 301 22.69 10.92 13.65
N ARG A 302 22.56 12.18 14.10
CA ARG A 302 23.13 12.62 15.39
C ARG A 302 22.56 11.83 16.58
N LEU A 303 21.26 11.52 16.54
CA LEU A 303 20.62 10.70 17.55
C LEU A 303 21.18 9.26 17.54
N LEU A 304 21.37 8.65 16.37
CA LEU A 304 21.94 7.30 16.25
C LEU A 304 23.39 7.24 16.71
N GLN A 305 24.21 8.21 16.33
CA GLN A 305 25.59 8.32 16.80
C GLN A 305 25.66 8.46 18.33
N SER A 306 24.80 9.28 18.92
CA SER A 306 24.71 9.43 20.38
C SER A 306 24.22 8.15 21.05
N ALA A 307 23.23 7.48 20.48
CA ALA A 307 22.68 6.23 21.01
C ALA A 307 23.69 5.08 20.93
N GLN A 308 24.52 5.02 19.87
CA GLN A 308 25.60 4.07 19.74
C GLN A 308 26.66 4.28 20.84
N ARG A 309 27.07 5.52 21.11
CA ARG A 309 28.00 5.83 22.21
C ARG A 309 27.43 5.49 23.59
N ALA A 310 26.12 5.66 23.77
CA ALA A 310 25.40 5.32 24.99
C ALA A 310 25.06 3.82 25.12
N GLY A 311 25.37 2.99 24.12
CA GLY A 311 25.05 1.56 24.12
C GLY A 311 23.56 1.22 23.94
N ASN A 312 22.72 2.18 23.52
CA ASN A 312 21.27 2.00 23.36
C ASN A 312 20.81 2.15 21.89
N LEU A 313 21.64 1.65 20.96
CA LEU A 313 21.39 1.76 19.52
C LEU A 313 20.09 1.04 19.09
N SER A 314 19.83 -0.13 19.67
CA SER A 314 18.64 -0.94 19.35
C SER A 314 17.34 -0.16 19.56
N TRP A 315 17.20 0.51 20.71
CA TRP A 315 16.05 1.37 20.98
C TRP A 315 15.94 2.53 19.99
N ALA A 316 17.06 3.21 19.69
CA ALA A 316 17.06 4.37 18.81
C ALA A 316 16.62 4.00 17.37
N LEU A 317 17.09 2.87 16.85
CA LEU A 317 16.69 2.34 15.55
C LEU A 317 15.17 2.06 15.50
N LYS A 318 14.62 1.37 16.52
CA LYS A 318 13.18 1.10 16.63
C LYS A 318 12.37 2.40 16.73
N ALA A 319 12.82 3.36 17.53
CA ALA A 319 12.15 4.64 17.73
C ALA A 319 12.12 5.51 16.46
N ILE A 320 13.25 5.62 15.74
CA ILE A 320 13.34 6.39 14.50
C ILE A 320 12.49 5.73 13.40
N ALA A 321 12.54 4.40 13.27
CA ALA A 321 11.72 3.68 12.30
C ALA A 321 10.22 3.96 12.50
N LYS A 322 9.72 3.85 13.75
CA LYS A 322 8.33 4.19 14.10
C LYS A 322 8.00 5.66 13.84
N GLY A 323 8.93 6.57 14.15
CA GLY A 323 8.76 8.00 13.92
C GLY A 323 8.64 8.38 12.44
N ILE A 324 9.45 7.77 11.56
CA ILE A 324 9.37 7.97 10.11
C ILE A 324 8.04 7.43 9.57
N GLU A 325 7.64 6.23 9.99
CA GLU A 325 6.37 5.62 9.55
C GLU A 325 5.16 6.45 9.96
N ARG A 326 5.11 6.92 11.21
CA ARG A 326 4.03 7.80 11.69
C ARG A 326 3.94 9.09 10.89
N ARG A 327 5.08 9.68 10.50
CA ARG A 327 5.12 10.87 9.63
C ARG A 327 4.60 10.58 8.23
N ILE A 328 4.95 9.42 7.66
CA ILE A 328 4.43 8.99 6.36
C ILE A 328 2.91 8.80 6.44
N ASN A 329 2.42 8.08 7.44
CA ASN A 329 0.99 7.79 7.63
C ASN A 329 0.19 9.08 7.88
N TYR A 330 0.72 10.01 8.67
CA TYR A 330 0.10 11.31 8.90
C TYR A 330 0.00 12.15 7.61
N ARG A 331 1.07 12.21 6.80
CA ARG A 331 1.03 12.92 5.51
C ARG A 331 0.01 12.32 4.55
N LEU A 332 -0.09 10.98 4.52
CA LEU A 332 -1.09 10.30 3.71
C LEU A 332 -2.52 10.57 4.20
N ALA A 333 -2.72 10.67 5.52
CA ALA A 333 -4.01 11.04 6.11
C ALA A 333 -4.40 12.48 5.74
N LEU A 334 -3.46 13.43 5.83
CA LEU A 334 -3.71 14.82 5.41
C LEU A 334 -4.07 14.93 3.93
N ILE A 335 -3.33 14.24 3.05
CA ILE A 335 -3.65 14.23 1.62
C ILE A 335 -5.09 13.75 1.40
N ARG A 336 -5.54 12.74 2.15
CA ARG A 336 -6.91 12.24 2.09
C ARG A 336 -7.93 13.28 2.57
N GLU A 337 -7.67 13.93 3.71
CA GLU A 337 -8.55 14.92 4.31
C GLU A 337 -8.77 16.15 3.41
N TYR A 338 -7.74 16.59 2.67
CA TYR A 338 -7.89 17.69 1.71
C TYR A 338 -8.51 17.29 0.38
N LEU A 339 -8.37 16.03 -0.03
CA LEU A 339 -8.88 15.56 -1.32
C LEU A 339 -10.41 15.51 -1.36
N GLU A 340 -11.05 15.18 -0.24
CA GLU A 340 -12.50 15.09 -0.11
C GLU A 340 -13.24 16.42 -0.32
N PRO A 341 -12.90 17.52 0.38
CA PRO A 341 -13.51 18.83 0.13
C PRO A 341 -13.14 19.38 -1.24
N ALA A 342 -11.91 19.17 -1.73
CA ALA A 342 -11.50 19.60 -3.07
C ALA A 342 -12.38 18.95 -4.17
N PHE A 343 -12.78 17.69 -3.97
CA PHE A 343 -13.70 17.01 -4.88
C PHE A 343 -15.10 17.64 -4.87
N ILE A 344 -15.69 17.86 -3.69
CA ILE A 344 -17.03 18.46 -3.56
C ILE A 344 -17.05 19.84 -4.22
N LEU A 345 -16.00 20.64 -3.99
CA LEU A 345 -15.83 21.95 -4.62
C LEU A 345 -15.70 21.86 -6.14
N SER A 346 -14.95 20.89 -6.66
CA SER A 346 -14.77 20.70 -8.10
C SER A 346 -16.08 20.32 -8.79
N VAL A 347 -16.87 19.42 -8.21
CA VAL A 347 -18.20 19.05 -8.73
C VAL A 347 -19.15 20.23 -8.65
N GLY A 348 -19.17 20.95 -7.52
CA GLY A 348 -19.99 22.14 -7.34
C GLY A 348 -19.66 23.22 -8.37
N CYS A 349 -18.38 23.48 -8.62
CA CYS A 349 -17.92 24.43 -9.62
C CYS A 349 -18.33 23.99 -11.03
N LEU A 350 -18.13 22.72 -11.38
CA LEU A 350 -18.54 22.15 -12.66
C LEU A 350 -20.04 22.35 -12.90
N VAL A 351 -20.87 21.93 -11.96
CA VAL A 351 -22.34 22.09 -12.03
C VAL A 351 -22.72 23.57 -12.06
N GLY A 352 -22.04 24.43 -11.29
CA GLY A 352 -22.27 25.87 -11.27
C GLY A 352 -22.04 26.52 -12.64
N ILE A 353 -20.96 26.17 -13.33
CA ILE A 353 -20.68 26.64 -14.70
C ILE A 353 -21.81 26.23 -15.64
N PHE A 354 -22.30 24.99 -15.53
CA PHE A 354 -23.43 24.52 -16.33
C PHE A 354 -24.71 25.29 -16.03
N VAL A 355 -25.04 25.48 -14.75
CA VAL A 355 -26.25 26.21 -14.35
C VAL A 355 -26.20 27.64 -14.90
N VAL A 356 -25.11 28.37 -14.68
CA VAL A 356 -24.96 29.75 -15.18
C VAL A 356 -25.00 29.81 -16.70
N GLY A 357 -24.26 28.91 -17.37
CA GLY A 357 -24.22 28.85 -18.84
C GLY A 357 -25.57 28.52 -19.47
N LEU A 358 -26.44 27.79 -18.77
CA LEU A 358 -27.78 27.44 -19.25
C LEU A 358 -28.86 28.44 -18.80
N PHE A 359 -28.68 29.13 -17.66
CA PHE A 359 -29.63 30.13 -17.16
C PHE A 359 -29.48 31.49 -17.84
N LEU A 360 -28.26 31.92 -18.18
CA LEU A 360 -28.02 33.21 -18.85
C LEU A 360 -28.89 33.38 -20.11
N PRO A 361 -28.94 32.42 -21.04
CA PRO A 361 -29.78 32.51 -22.22
C PRO A 361 -31.29 32.49 -21.91
N LEU A 362 -31.69 31.82 -20.82
CA LEU A 362 -33.10 31.74 -20.42
C LEU A 362 -33.60 33.11 -19.95
N VAL A 363 -32.76 33.85 -19.21
CA VAL A 363 -33.06 35.23 -18.80
C VAL A 363 -33.16 36.15 -20.02
N THR A 364 -32.25 36.03 -21.00
CA THR A 364 -32.33 36.85 -22.22
C THR A 364 -33.58 36.56 -23.05
N ILE A 365 -34.08 35.32 -23.05
CA ILE A 365 -35.35 34.98 -23.70
C ILE A 365 -36.54 35.62 -22.95
N MET A 366 -36.52 35.58 -21.61
CA MET A 366 -37.58 36.18 -20.80
C MET A 366 -37.64 37.70 -20.96
N ASP A 367 -36.49 38.38 -20.96
CA ASP A 367 -36.39 39.83 -21.17
C ASP A 367 -36.82 40.25 -22.59
N ALA A 368 -36.60 39.38 -23.59
CA ALA A 368 -37.04 39.65 -24.96
C ALA A 368 -38.57 39.41 -25.18
N LEU A 369 -39.21 38.68 -24.27
CA LEU A 369 -40.65 38.35 -24.33
C LEU A 369 -41.53 39.25 -23.43
N SER A 370 -40.94 39.97 -22.47
CA SER A 370 -41.60 41.02 -21.67
C SER A 370 -41.52 42.37 -22.36
#